data_AF-A0A536XL40-F1
#
_entry.id   AF-A0A536XL40-F1
#
_cell.length_a   1.000
_cell.length_b   1.000
_cell.length_c   1.000
_cell.angle_alpha   90.00
_cell.angle_beta   90.00
_cell.angle_gamma   90.00
#
_symmetry.space_group_name_H-M   'P 1'
#
loop_
_entity.id
_entity.type
_entity.pdbx_description
1 polymer ?
#
loop_
_entity_poly.entity_id
_entity_poly.type
_entity_poly.pdbx_seq_one_letter_code
_entity_poly.pdbx_strand_id
1 'polypeptide(L)' 'TIPDFLVGAHALLQCTALITRDAGFFRDYFKGLKVIVPTLS' A
#
# COMPACT_ATOMS: atom_id res chain seq x y z
N THR A 1 7.30 7.21 5.92
CA THR A 1 7.60 7.38 7.36
C THR A 1 7.56 6.02 8.05
N ILE A 2 7.94 5.89 9.32
CA ILE A 2 7.83 4.59 10.04
C ILE A 2 6.40 4.04 10.02
N PRO A 3 5.34 4.83 10.27
CA PRO A 3 3.95 4.38 10.07
C PRO A 3 3.69 3.77 8.69
N ASP A 4 4.10 4.43 7.61
CA ASP A 4 3.89 3.94 6.25
C ASP A 4 4.59 2.60 6.00
N PHE A 5 5.77 2.40 6.60
CA PHE A 5 6.48 1.13 6.52
C PHE A 5 5.73 -0.01 7.22
N LEU A 6 5.21 0.24 8.43
CA LEU A 6 4.44 -0.77 9.17
C LEU A 6 3.12 -1.11 8.47
N VAL A 7 2.43 -0.11 7.93
CA VAL A 7 1.19 -0.30 7.16
C VAL A 7 1.47 -1.12 5.89
N GLY A 8 2.52 -0.77 5.14
CA GLY A 8 2.88 -1.49 3.92
C GLY A 8 3.28 -2.94 4.18
N ALA A 9 4.07 -3.20 5.23
CA ALA A 9 4.48 -4.55 5.61
C ALA A 9 3.28 -5.40 6.06
N HIS A 10 2.40 -4.84 6.89
CA HIS A 10 1.18 -5.53 7.31
C HIS A 10 0.29 -5.87 6.12
N ALA A 11 0.03 -4.90 5.23
CA ALA A 11 -0.82 -5.12 4.06
C ALA A 11 -0.24 -6.18 3.11
N LEU A 12 1.08 -6.21 2.92
CA LEU A 12 1.75 -7.20 2.06
C LEU A 12 1.64 -8.62 2.61
N LEU A 13 1.81 -8.78 3.92
CA LEU A 13 1.89 -10.10 4.54
C LEU A 13 0.52 -10.64 4.93
N GLN A 14 -0.47 -9.78 5.21
CA GLN A 14 -1.69 -10.16 5.90
C GLN A 14 -2.98 -9.70 5.21
N CYS A 15 -2.91 -9.00 4.06
CA CYS A 15 -4.08 -8.49 3.37
C CYS A 15 -4.06 -8.77 1.87
N THR A 16 -5.23 -8.66 1.23
CA THR A 16 -5.37 -8.84 -0.23
C THR A 16 -4.95 -7.60 -1.02
N ALA A 17 -5.10 -6.41 -0.44
CA ALA A 17 -4.75 -5.13 -1.07
C ALA A 17 -4.63 -4.00 -0.03
N LEU A 18 -3.96 -2.92 -0.41
CA LEU A 18 -3.92 -1.65 0.30
C LEU A 18 -4.62 -0.56 -0.52
N ILE A 19 -5.61 0.10 0.07
CA ILE A 19 -6.26 1.28 -0.52
C ILE A 19 -5.57 2.54 0.03
N THR A 20 -5.03 3.38 -0.84
CA THR A 20 -4.34 4.62 -0.42
C THR A 20 -4.30 5.65 -1.55
N ARG A 21 -4.11 6.92 -1.20
CA ARG A 21 -3.80 7.99 -2.16
C ARG A 21 -2.30 8.10 -2.43
N ASP A 22 -1.45 7.61 -1.54
CA ASP A 22 0.01 7.74 -1.60
C ASP A 22 0.68 6.53 -2.28
N ALA A 23 0.17 6.12 -3.45
CA ALA A 23 0.55 4.84 -4.06
C ALA A 23 2.03 4.73 -4.47
N GLY A 24 2.72 5.84 -4.75
CA GLY A 24 4.12 5.81 -5.19
C GLY A 24 5.03 5.13 -4.18
N PHE A 25 5.00 5.60 -2.94
CA PHE A 25 5.78 5.02 -1.84
C PHE A 25 5.52 3.51 -1.70
N PHE A 26 4.26 3.08 -1.65
CA PHE A 26 3.94 1.68 -1.44
C PHE A 26 4.33 0.78 -2.61
N ARG A 27 4.21 1.27 -3.86
CA ARG A 27 4.65 0.54 -5.06
C ARG A 27 6.16 0.44 -5.17
N ASP A 28 6.90 1.42 -4.64
CA ASP A 28 8.36 1.43 -4.70
C ASP A 28 8.98 0.47 -3.69
N TYR A 29 8.48 0.47 -2.45
CA TYR A 29 9.07 -0.29 -1.34
C TYR A 29 8.45 -1.68 -1.15
N PHE A 30 7.18 -1.91 -1.50
CA PHE A 30 6.47 -3.17 -1.26
C PHE A 30 6.07 -3.85 -2.57
N LYS A 31 7.09 -4.35 -3.29
CA LYS A 31 6.86 -5.10 -4.54
C LYS A 31 5.95 -6.31 -4.27
N GLY A 32 4.93 -6.48 -5.12
CA GLY A 32 3.92 -7.52 -4.97
C GLY A 32 2.69 -7.12 -4.15
N LEU A 33 2.72 -6.00 -3.42
CA LEU A 33 1.53 -5.47 -2.75
C LEU A 33 0.56 -4.91 -3.79
N LYS A 34 -0.68 -5.40 -3.78
CA LYS A 34 -1.76 -4.84 -4.59
C LYS A 34 -2.20 -3.49 -4.02
N VAL A 35 -1.82 -2.40 -4.69
CA VAL A 35 -2.18 -1.03 -4.29
C VAL A 35 -3.32 -0.49 -5.15
N ILE A 36 -4.42 -0.11 -4.50
CA ILE A 36 -5.62 0.46 -5.13
C ILE A 36 -5.67 1.97 -4.81
N VAL A 37 -5.78 2.78 -5.85
CA VAL A 37 -5.98 4.23 -5.72
C VAL A 37 -7.45 4.54 -5.95
N PRO A 38 -8.19 5.09 -4.96
CA PRO A 38 -9.58 5.46 -5.15
C PRO A 38 -9.71 6.56 -6.22
N THR A 39 -10.62 6.34 -7.18
CA THR A 39 -11.10 7.36 -8.10
C THR A 39 -12.51 7.79 -7.71
N LEU A 40 -12.90 9.01 -8.04
CA LEU A 40 -14.32 9.39 -7.96
C LEU A 40 -15.09 8.56 -9.01
N SER A 41 -16.30 8.14 -8.64
CA SER A 41 -17.25 7.48 -9.55
C SER A 41 -17.96 8.49 -10.44
#